data_AF-E6WYW2-F1
#
_entry.id   AF-E6WYW2-F1
#
_cell.length_a   1.000
_cell.length_b   1.000
_cell.length_c   1.000
_cell.angle_alpha   90.00
_cell.angle_beta   90.00
_cell.angle_gamma   90.00
#
_symmetry.space_group_name_H-M   'P 1'
#
loop_
_entity.id
_entity.type
_entity.pdbx_description
1 polymer ?
#
loop_
_entity_poly.entity_id
_entity_poly.type
_entity_poly.pdbx_seq_one_letter_code
_entity_poly.pdbx_strand_id
1 'polypeptide(L)'
;MACKKCPVCGSRQTKKNGKRAGIQRYLCLNCRHSFSSSRRPSRIQKQLFNAYFYEHQTRKALSRTYHRDRVWIQRQIHSYEPRKSLARPRPITLVIDATFFGKRVKGFGVLVAKDVLSGQPVAYRFIQTETLFEYAMIRQNLLDQGFVIQAVTVDGRRGLFGLFADLPVQMCHFHQQAILTRYLTRKPTYQASKDLKCIASYLGQTTLCRFRYMLEAWLLRHRKFYEEKTPDDSPRGWHYTHDRLRSAYRSLERNLPYLFTYKTHPNLDIANTTNALDGGLFSPLKSLLKIHRGIGDSMKKKLITDFLEKAMK
;
A
#
# COMPACT_ATOMS: atom_id res chain seq x y z
N MET A 1 -14.76 -11.76 45.55
CA MET A 1 -14.46 -12.66 44.40
C MET A 1 -14.90 -11.98 43.11
N ALA A 2 -14.01 -11.82 42.13
CA ALA A 2 -14.37 -11.17 40.86
C ALA A 2 -15.36 -12.03 40.05
N CYS A 3 -16.63 -11.62 39.98
CA CYS A 3 -17.63 -12.27 39.15
C CYS A 3 -17.38 -11.98 37.65
N LYS A 4 -17.35 -13.03 36.82
CA LYS A 4 -17.16 -12.89 35.37
C LYS A 4 -18.47 -12.42 34.72
N LYS A 5 -18.39 -11.49 33.76
CA LYS A 5 -19.56 -11.02 33.01
C LYS A 5 -20.00 -12.08 32.00
N CYS A 6 -21.29 -12.41 31.96
CA CYS A 6 -21.86 -13.30 30.95
C CYS A 6 -21.73 -12.68 29.55
N PRO A 7 -21.21 -13.41 28.54
CA PRO A 7 -21.03 -12.88 27.20
C PRO A 7 -22.33 -12.74 26.39
N VAL A 8 -23.44 -13.33 26.85
CA VAL A 8 -24.73 -13.32 26.14
C VAL A 8 -25.64 -12.21 26.67
N CYS A 9 -25.89 -12.17 27.98
CA CYS A 9 -26.82 -11.22 28.60
C CYS A 9 -26.13 -10.11 29.41
N GLY A 10 -24.80 -10.12 29.51
CA GLY A 10 -24.06 -9.12 30.28
C GLY A 10 -24.20 -9.20 31.82
N SER A 11 -24.99 -10.13 32.36
CA SER A 11 -25.16 -10.30 33.82
C SER A 11 -23.85 -10.69 34.51
N ARG A 12 -23.63 -10.16 35.72
CA ARG A 12 -22.53 -10.56 36.62
C ARG A 12 -22.91 -11.70 37.56
N GLN A 13 -24.16 -12.15 37.54
CA GLN A 13 -24.62 -13.30 38.32
C GLN A 13 -24.13 -14.59 37.67
N THR A 14 -22.89 -14.98 37.95
CA THR A 14 -22.26 -16.18 37.37
C THR A 14 -21.65 -17.05 38.46
N LYS A 15 -21.88 -18.36 38.39
CA LYS A 15 -21.27 -19.35 39.30
C LYS A 15 -20.20 -20.17 38.58
N LYS A 16 -19.16 -20.60 39.30
CA LYS A 16 -18.19 -21.57 38.77
C LYS A 16 -18.92 -22.90 38.47
N ASN A 17 -18.66 -23.50 37.32
CA ASN A 17 -19.35 -24.69 36.81
C ASN A 17 -18.35 -25.75 36.32
N GLY A 18 -17.45 -26.19 37.21
CA GLY A 18 -16.42 -27.18 36.92
C GLY A 18 -15.27 -26.67 36.04
N LYS A 19 -14.34 -27.59 35.71
CA LYS A 19 -13.22 -27.36 34.80
C LYS A 19 -13.34 -28.30 33.60
N ARG A 20 -12.98 -27.83 32.40
CA ARG A 20 -12.84 -28.68 31.21
C ARG A 20 -11.48 -28.46 30.58
N ALA A 21 -10.67 -29.52 30.49
CA ALA A 21 -9.28 -29.45 30.01
C ALA A 21 -8.46 -28.35 30.73
N GLY A 22 -8.52 -28.32 32.07
CA GLY A 22 -7.79 -27.36 32.91
C GLY A 22 -8.40 -25.94 33.00
N ILE A 23 -9.36 -25.58 32.14
CA ILE A 23 -9.95 -24.23 32.11
C ILE A 23 -11.23 -24.17 32.96
N GLN A 24 -11.33 -23.17 33.84
CA GLN A 24 -12.50 -22.91 34.67
C GLN A 24 -13.71 -22.50 33.82
N ARG A 25 -14.85 -23.16 34.02
CA ARG A 25 -16.14 -22.80 33.43
C ARG A 25 -17.02 -22.03 34.41
N TYR A 26 -17.94 -21.27 33.85
CA TYR A 26 -18.94 -20.46 34.54
C TYR A 26 -20.31 -20.71 33.95
N LEU A 27 -21.35 -20.67 34.78
CA LEU A 27 -22.75 -20.69 34.38
C LEU A 27 -23.36 -19.34 34.76
N CYS A 28 -24.00 -18.67 33.81
CA CYS A 28 -24.82 -17.50 34.10
C CYS A 28 -26.12 -17.92 34.77
N LEU A 29 -26.46 -17.33 35.91
CA LEU A 29 -27.71 -17.64 36.62
C LEU A 29 -28.92 -16.96 35.97
N ASN A 30 -28.73 -15.82 35.30
CA ASN A 30 -29.80 -15.10 34.60
C ASN A 30 -30.26 -15.83 33.31
N CYS A 31 -29.37 -15.97 32.32
CA CYS A 31 -29.71 -16.61 31.04
C CYS A 31 -29.37 -18.11 30.93
N ARG A 32 -28.91 -18.75 32.02
CA ARG A 32 -28.42 -20.15 32.06
C ARG A 32 -27.31 -20.51 31.05
N HIS A 33 -26.69 -19.53 30.39
CA HIS A 33 -25.61 -19.78 29.44
C HIS A 33 -24.30 -20.18 30.14
N SER A 34 -23.67 -21.26 29.68
CA SER A 34 -22.37 -21.74 30.18
C SER A 34 -21.21 -21.21 29.33
N PHE A 35 -20.21 -20.58 29.95
CA PHE A 35 -19.02 -20.03 29.28
C PHE A 35 -17.72 -20.32 30.06
N SER A 36 -16.54 -19.99 29.53
CA SER A 36 -15.23 -20.28 30.18
C SER A 36 -14.52 -19.00 30.63
N SER A 37 -13.63 -19.07 31.63
CA SER A 37 -12.86 -17.91 32.16
C SER A 37 -12.08 -17.18 31.07
N SER A 38 -11.59 -17.92 30.08
CA SER A 38 -10.85 -17.43 28.92
C SER A 38 -11.59 -17.80 27.64
N ARG A 39 -11.76 -16.85 26.72
CA ARG A 39 -12.10 -17.16 25.33
C ARG A 39 -10.94 -18.01 24.79
N ARG A 40 -11.22 -19.25 24.37
CA ARG A 40 -10.18 -20.10 23.75
C ARG A 40 -9.60 -19.29 22.59
N PRO A 41 -8.27 -19.09 22.50
CA PRO A 41 -7.69 -18.51 21.29
C PRO A 41 -8.21 -19.33 20.11
N SER A 42 -8.54 -18.66 19.00
CA SER A 42 -9.02 -19.25 17.76
C SER A 42 -7.92 -20.09 17.07
N ARG A 43 -7.30 -21.01 17.79
CA ARG A 43 -6.09 -21.75 17.40
C ARG A 43 -6.38 -22.57 16.16
N ILE A 44 -7.55 -23.24 16.13
CA ILE A 44 -7.94 -24.06 14.98
C ILE A 44 -8.30 -23.20 13.76
N GLN A 45 -9.00 -22.07 13.94
CA GLN A 45 -9.30 -21.17 12.82
C GLN A 45 -8.02 -20.58 12.23
N LYS A 46 -7.10 -20.12 13.08
CA LYS A 46 -5.80 -19.58 12.66
C LYS A 46 -4.95 -20.65 11.96
N GLN A 47 -4.90 -21.87 12.51
CA GLN A 47 -4.18 -22.99 11.90
C GLN A 47 -4.76 -23.34 10.53
N LEU A 48 -6.08 -23.49 10.42
CA LEU A 48 -6.75 -23.78 9.14
C LEU A 48 -6.57 -22.63 8.14
N PHE A 49 -6.63 -21.38 8.58
CA PHE A 49 -6.40 -20.21 7.73
C PHE A 49 -4.96 -20.20 7.20
N ASN A 50 -3.97 -20.43 8.06
CA ASN A 50 -2.57 -20.52 7.69
C ASN A 50 -2.32 -21.68 6.71
N ALA A 51 -2.79 -22.88 7.05
CA ALA A 51 -2.63 -24.07 6.21
C ALA A 51 -3.28 -23.90 4.83
N TYR A 52 -4.46 -23.28 4.78
CA TYR A 52 -5.15 -23.03 3.52
C TYR A 52 -4.43 -21.97 2.67
N PHE A 53 -4.15 -20.80 3.24
CA PHE A 53 -3.66 -19.67 2.46
C PHE A 53 -2.16 -19.72 2.20
N TYR A 54 -1.36 -19.97 3.23
CA TYR A 54 0.10 -19.85 3.22
C TYR A 54 0.82 -21.17 2.94
N GLU A 55 0.25 -22.31 3.35
CA GLU A 55 0.79 -23.64 3.03
C GLU A 55 0.09 -24.27 1.80
N HIS A 56 -0.85 -23.54 1.21
CA HIS A 56 -1.57 -23.91 -0.01
C HIS A 56 -2.32 -25.25 0.05
N GLN A 57 -2.67 -25.71 1.25
CA GLN A 57 -3.45 -26.93 1.42
C GLN A 57 -4.87 -26.77 0.89
N THR A 58 -5.38 -27.78 0.19
CA THR A 58 -6.76 -27.73 -0.29
C THR A 58 -7.76 -28.02 0.83
N ARG A 59 -8.99 -27.52 0.69
CA ARG A 59 -10.09 -27.87 1.60
C ARG A 59 -10.32 -29.39 1.71
N LYS A 60 -10.03 -30.15 0.64
CA LYS A 60 -10.13 -31.63 0.61
C LYS A 60 -9.03 -32.28 1.46
N ALA A 61 -7.79 -31.79 1.37
CA ALA A 61 -6.70 -32.25 2.21
C ALA A 61 -6.98 -31.96 3.70
N LEU A 62 -7.35 -30.71 4.02
CA LEU A 62 -7.69 -30.31 5.39
C LEU A 62 -8.87 -31.12 5.96
N SER A 63 -9.87 -31.43 5.14
CA SER A 63 -11.01 -32.27 5.54
C SER A 63 -10.57 -33.67 5.98
N ARG A 64 -9.60 -34.29 5.28
CA ARG A 64 -9.02 -35.59 5.64
C ARG A 64 -8.21 -35.49 6.93
N THR A 65 -7.32 -34.50 7.05
CA THR A 65 -6.44 -34.33 8.21
C THR A 65 -7.20 -34.05 9.50
N TYR A 66 -8.27 -33.25 9.44
CA TYR A 66 -9.03 -32.87 10.63
C TYR A 66 -10.25 -33.76 10.88
N HIS A 67 -10.52 -34.76 10.01
CA HIS A 67 -11.71 -35.61 10.05
C HIS A 67 -13.02 -34.80 10.17
N ARG A 68 -13.14 -33.76 9.35
CA ARG A 68 -14.31 -32.86 9.30
C ARG A 68 -14.75 -32.65 7.87
N ASP A 69 -16.02 -32.33 7.67
CA ASP A 69 -16.55 -32.04 6.35
C ASP A 69 -15.97 -30.72 5.78
N ARG A 70 -16.02 -30.60 4.44
CA ARG A 70 -15.46 -29.43 3.72
C ARG A 70 -16.15 -28.12 4.08
N VAL A 71 -17.45 -28.16 4.42
CA VAL A 71 -18.25 -26.98 4.76
C VAL A 71 -17.80 -26.45 6.13
N TRP A 72 -17.56 -27.34 7.09
CA TRP A 72 -17.02 -27.00 8.40
C TRP A 72 -15.63 -26.37 8.29
N ILE A 73 -14.73 -26.94 7.48
CA ILE A 73 -13.38 -26.36 7.23
C ILE A 73 -13.50 -24.95 6.67
N GLN A 74 -14.34 -24.76 5.65
CA GLN A 74 -14.59 -23.44 5.07
C GLN A 74 -15.15 -22.46 6.12
N ARG A 75 -16.11 -22.89 6.94
CA ARG A 75 -16.68 -22.06 8.01
C ARG A 75 -15.60 -21.63 9.00
N GLN A 76 -14.69 -22.52 9.39
CA GLN A 76 -13.60 -22.18 10.31
C GLN A 76 -12.64 -21.16 9.70
N ILE A 77 -12.21 -21.36 8.45
CA ILE A 77 -11.35 -20.40 7.72
C ILE A 77 -12.04 -19.04 7.65
N HIS A 78 -13.33 -19.02 7.30
CA HIS A 78 -14.10 -17.78 7.18
C HIS A 78 -14.30 -17.07 8.52
N SER A 79 -14.40 -17.81 9.62
CA SER A 79 -14.57 -17.27 10.97
C SER A 79 -13.29 -16.75 11.62
N TYR A 80 -12.12 -16.99 11.01
CA TYR A 80 -10.86 -16.40 11.48
C TYR A 80 -10.93 -14.89 11.31
N GLU A 81 -10.51 -14.13 12.32
CA GLU A 81 -10.32 -12.68 12.20
C GLU A 81 -8.86 -12.36 12.51
N PRO A 82 -8.14 -11.71 11.58
CA PRO A 82 -6.76 -11.31 11.81
C PRO A 82 -6.65 -10.36 13.00
N ARG A 83 -5.61 -10.53 13.82
CA ARG A 83 -5.34 -9.62 14.93
C ARG A 83 -4.61 -8.40 14.41
N LYS A 84 -5.15 -7.22 14.71
CA LYS A 84 -4.47 -5.95 14.47
C LYS A 84 -3.31 -5.78 15.44
N SER A 85 -2.16 -5.38 14.90
CA SER A 85 -0.98 -4.99 15.66
C SER A 85 -1.24 -3.65 16.36
N LEU A 86 -0.63 -3.47 17.53
CA LEU A 86 -0.62 -2.17 18.20
C LEU A 86 0.54 -1.37 17.64
N ALA A 87 0.23 -0.20 17.11
CA ALA A 87 1.23 0.75 16.67
C ALA A 87 2.12 1.18 17.84
N ARG A 88 3.43 1.28 17.57
CA ARG A 88 4.40 1.86 18.49
C ARG A 88 4.82 3.22 17.92
N PRO A 89 4.42 4.34 18.56
CA PRO A 89 4.75 5.67 18.08
C PRO A 89 6.26 5.87 18.02
N ARG A 90 6.76 6.41 16.92
CA ARG A 90 8.17 6.74 16.69
C ARG A 90 8.33 7.67 15.48
N PRO A 91 9.51 8.27 15.26
CA PRO A 91 9.85 8.92 14.00
C PRO A 91 9.85 7.91 12.85
N ILE A 92 9.25 8.29 11.72
CA ILE A 92 9.13 7.44 10.52
C ILE A 92 9.40 8.23 9.25
N THR A 93 10.00 7.57 8.27
CA THR A 93 10.13 8.05 6.89
C THR A 93 9.27 7.18 6.01
N LEU A 94 8.28 7.79 5.37
CA LEU A 94 7.22 7.04 4.70
C LEU A 94 7.51 6.81 3.23
N VAL A 95 7.12 5.63 2.75
CA VAL A 95 6.80 5.38 1.35
C VAL A 95 5.32 5.02 1.30
N ILE A 96 4.56 5.71 0.45
CA ILE A 96 3.12 5.47 0.28
C ILE A 96 2.84 5.14 -1.17
N ASP A 97 2.17 4.01 -1.40
CA ASP A 97 1.78 3.57 -2.73
C ASP A 97 0.52 2.70 -2.66
N ALA A 98 -0.20 2.60 -3.78
CA ALA A 98 -1.45 1.88 -3.90
C ALA A 98 -1.31 0.69 -4.84
N THR A 99 -2.02 -0.40 -4.54
CA THR A 99 -2.11 -1.52 -5.46
C THR A 99 -3.55 -2.02 -5.58
N PHE A 100 -3.95 -2.36 -6.81
CA PHE A 100 -5.33 -2.72 -7.15
C PHE A 100 -5.47 -4.21 -7.48
N PHE A 101 -6.63 -4.76 -7.13
CA PHE A 101 -7.02 -6.15 -7.34
C PHE A 101 -8.36 -6.23 -8.08
N GLY A 102 -8.46 -7.14 -9.05
CA GLY A 102 -9.67 -7.35 -9.84
C GLY A 102 -9.75 -6.49 -11.11
N LYS A 103 -10.92 -6.50 -11.78
CA LYS A 103 -11.15 -5.72 -13.01
C LYS A 103 -11.41 -4.25 -12.68
N ARG A 104 -11.01 -3.33 -13.57
CA ARG A 104 -11.06 -1.87 -13.39
C ARG A 104 -12.38 -1.29 -12.85
N VAL A 105 -13.52 -1.93 -13.13
CA VAL A 105 -14.87 -1.46 -12.75
C VAL A 105 -15.40 -2.11 -11.46
N LYS A 106 -14.91 -3.30 -11.08
CA LYS A 106 -15.41 -4.08 -9.93
C LYS A 106 -14.32 -4.41 -8.91
N GLY A 107 -13.13 -3.82 -9.07
CA GLY A 107 -11.98 -4.07 -8.25
C GLY A 107 -11.97 -3.23 -6.98
N PHE A 108 -11.00 -3.53 -6.12
CA PHE A 108 -10.65 -2.69 -4.98
C PHE A 108 -9.12 -2.61 -4.89
N GLY A 109 -8.62 -1.58 -4.22
CA GLY A 109 -7.21 -1.42 -3.93
C GLY A 109 -6.91 -1.40 -2.45
N VAL A 110 -5.62 -1.42 -2.14
CA VAL A 110 -5.09 -1.11 -0.82
C VAL A 110 -4.00 -0.06 -0.99
N LEU A 111 -4.16 1.04 -0.27
CA LEU A 111 -3.14 2.06 -0.07
C LEU A 111 -2.33 1.64 1.16
N VAL A 112 -1.01 1.58 1.04
CA VAL A 112 -0.12 1.17 2.15
C VAL A 112 0.93 2.24 2.37
N ALA A 113 1.10 2.63 3.63
CA ALA A 113 2.22 3.39 4.11
C ALA A 113 3.20 2.45 4.80
N LYS A 114 4.45 2.50 4.37
CA LYS A 114 5.56 1.71 4.89
C LYS A 114 6.63 2.65 5.41
N ASP A 115 7.12 2.35 6.60
CA ASP A 115 8.30 3.02 7.13
C ASP A 115 9.57 2.43 6.50
N VAL A 116 10.40 3.29 5.93
CA VAL A 116 11.67 2.91 5.30
C VAL A 116 12.65 2.44 6.38
N LEU A 117 12.65 3.09 7.55
CA LEU A 117 13.63 2.86 8.61
C LEU A 117 13.49 1.45 9.20
N SER A 118 12.27 1.02 9.54
CA SER A 118 12.04 -0.34 10.02
C SER A 118 11.82 -1.37 8.92
N GLY A 119 11.53 -0.93 7.70
CA GLY A 119 11.12 -1.82 6.61
C GLY A 119 9.73 -2.45 6.81
N GLN A 120 8.93 -1.97 7.77
CA GLN A 120 7.61 -2.51 8.08
C GLN A 120 6.48 -1.58 7.57
N PRO A 121 5.34 -2.13 7.11
CA PRO A 121 4.12 -1.35 6.97
C PRO A 121 3.76 -0.70 8.31
N VAL A 122 3.18 0.49 8.27
CA VAL A 122 2.74 1.22 9.48
C VAL A 122 1.26 1.60 9.43
N ALA A 123 0.72 1.79 8.22
CA ALA A 123 -0.70 2.00 8.02
C ALA A 123 -1.14 1.46 6.66
N TYR A 124 -2.41 1.10 6.55
CA TYR A 124 -3.01 0.73 5.28
C TYR A 124 -4.50 1.05 5.27
N ARG A 125 -5.05 1.23 4.07
CA ARG A 125 -6.47 1.52 3.86
C ARG A 125 -6.98 0.86 2.60
N PHE A 126 -8.13 0.19 2.67
CA PHE A 126 -8.80 -0.33 1.48
C PHE A 126 -9.52 0.79 0.74
N ILE A 127 -9.31 0.88 -0.56
CA ILE A 127 -9.80 1.95 -1.42
C ILE A 127 -10.55 1.38 -2.62
N GLN A 128 -11.46 2.15 -3.21
CA GLN A 128 -12.04 1.82 -4.52
C GLN A 128 -11.30 2.54 -5.64
N THR A 129 -10.96 3.80 -5.38
CA THR A 129 -10.18 4.66 -6.26
C THR A 129 -9.13 5.36 -5.44
N GLU A 130 -8.05 5.75 -6.10
CA GLU A 130 -7.02 6.53 -5.46
C GLU A 130 -7.44 8.00 -5.45
N THR A 131 -7.54 8.61 -4.28
CA THR A 131 -7.90 10.03 -4.11
C THR A 131 -7.02 10.67 -3.04
N LEU A 132 -6.90 12.00 -3.06
CA LEU A 132 -6.12 12.72 -2.04
C LEU A 132 -6.66 12.51 -0.62
N PHE A 133 -7.97 12.32 -0.49
CA PHE A 133 -8.62 12.04 0.79
C PHE A 133 -8.07 10.76 1.46
N GLU A 134 -7.80 9.71 0.69
CA GLU A 134 -7.27 8.45 1.22
C GLU A 134 -5.86 8.61 1.80
N TYR A 135 -5.02 9.42 1.15
CA TYR A 135 -3.69 9.77 1.65
C TYR A 135 -3.76 10.66 2.90
N ALA A 136 -4.66 11.65 2.91
CA ALA A 136 -4.89 12.50 4.07
C ALA A 136 -5.34 11.68 5.27
N MET A 137 -6.17 10.65 5.05
CA MET A 137 -6.63 9.76 6.11
C MET A 137 -5.53 8.86 6.66
N ILE A 138 -4.62 8.37 5.82
CA ILE A 138 -3.43 7.67 6.31
C ILE A 138 -2.56 8.60 7.15
N ARG A 139 -2.30 9.81 6.66
CA ARG A 139 -1.51 10.82 7.37
C ARG A 139 -2.12 11.10 8.75
N GLN A 140 -3.42 11.43 8.79
CA GLN A 140 -4.11 11.76 10.04
C GLN A 140 -4.09 10.59 11.02
N ASN A 141 -4.37 9.36 10.55
CA ASN A 141 -4.35 8.19 11.41
C ASN A 141 -2.97 7.93 12.04
N LEU A 142 -1.89 8.13 11.29
CA LEU A 142 -0.53 8.02 11.84
C LEU A 142 -0.26 9.10 12.90
N LEU A 143 -0.68 10.34 12.66
CA LEU A 143 -0.55 11.43 13.64
C LEU A 143 -1.38 11.17 14.90
N ASP A 144 -2.62 10.70 14.76
CA ASP A 144 -3.50 10.35 15.88
C ASP A 144 -2.93 9.19 16.72
N GLN A 145 -2.19 8.29 16.07
CA GLN A 145 -1.45 7.21 16.74
C GLN A 145 -0.12 7.70 17.36
N GLY A 146 0.23 8.97 17.24
CA GLY A 146 1.43 9.58 17.84
C GLY A 146 2.72 9.42 17.02
N PHE A 147 2.66 8.97 15.78
CA PHE A 147 3.85 8.91 14.93
C PHE A 147 4.33 10.32 14.53
N VAL A 148 5.65 10.46 14.39
CA VAL A 148 6.27 11.68 13.85
C VAL A 148 6.72 11.40 12.42
N ILE A 149 6.03 11.97 11.44
CA ILE A 149 6.37 11.78 10.02
C ILE A 149 7.49 12.76 9.68
N GLN A 150 8.67 12.25 9.30
CA GLN A 150 9.84 13.07 9.01
C GLN A 150 9.94 13.44 7.54
N ALA A 151 9.56 12.52 6.65
CA ALA A 151 9.59 12.69 5.20
C ALA A 151 8.65 11.67 4.53
N VAL A 152 8.34 11.91 3.26
CA VAL A 152 7.45 11.03 2.50
C VAL A 152 7.90 10.85 1.06
N THR A 153 7.81 9.63 0.57
CA THR A 153 7.99 9.25 -0.84
C THR A 153 6.65 8.84 -1.42
N VAL A 154 6.24 9.50 -2.51
CA VAL A 154 4.94 9.31 -3.16
C VAL A 154 5.06 9.16 -4.68
N ASP A 155 3.98 8.69 -5.31
CA ASP A 155 3.81 8.80 -6.77
C ASP A 155 3.74 10.29 -7.22
N GLY A 156 3.97 10.54 -8.50
CA GLY A 156 3.95 11.86 -9.15
C GLY A 156 2.59 12.52 -9.28
N ARG A 157 1.61 12.16 -8.46
CA ARG A 157 0.29 12.79 -8.50
C ARG A 157 0.38 14.16 -7.83
N ARG A 158 0.17 15.21 -8.62
CA ARG A 158 0.35 16.62 -8.23
C ARG A 158 -0.24 17.01 -6.88
N GLY A 159 -1.46 16.57 -6.58
CA GLY A 159 -2.12 16.93 -5.32
C GLY A 159 -1.45 16.36 -4.07
N LEU A 160 -0.63 15.31 -4.20
CA LEU A 160 0.12 14.73 -3.09
C LEU A 160 1.24 15.68 -2.61
N PHE A 161 1.86 16.42 -3.52
CA PHE A 161 2.91 17.38 -3.15
C PHE A 161 2.35 18.49 -2.26
N GLY A 162 1.14 18.98 -2.56
CA GLY A 162 0.44 19.95 -1.72
C GLY A 162 -0.02 19.36 -0.38
N LEU A 163 -0.49 18.11 -0.36
CA LEU A 163 -0.94 17.43 0.86
C LEU A 163 0.18 17.25 1.89
N PHE A 164 1.43 17.15 1.44
CA PHE A 164 2.61 16.95 2.29
C PHE A 164 3.59 18.13 2.21
N ALA A 165 3.12 19.33 1.88
CA ALA A 165 3.97 20.49 1.65
C ALA A 165 4.79 20.92 2.89
N ASP A 166 4.36 20.53 4.08
CA ASP A 166 5.05 20.75 5.35
C ASP A 166 6.20 19.75 5.62
N LEU A 167 6.38 18.76 4.76
CA LEU A 167 7.39 17.71 4.89
C LEU A 167 8.32 17.69 3.67
N PRO A 168 9.55 17.17 3.82
CA PRO A 168 10.37 16.76 2.68
C PRO A 168 9.64 15.68 1.85
N VAL A 169 9.20 16.06 0.64
CA VAL A 169 8.52 15.16 -0.29
C VAL A 169 9.48 14.70 -1.38
N GLN A 170 9.61 13.39 -1.54
CA GLN A 170 10.29 12.76 -2.65
C GLN A 170 9.27 12.18 -3.64
N MET A 171 9.41 12.53 -4.91
CA MET A 171 8.71 11.85 -5.99
C MET A 171 9.46 10.59 -6.39
N CYS A 172 8.73 9.48 -6.49
CA CYS A 172 9.27 8.19 -6.92
C CYS A 172 9.88 8.27 -8.34
N HIS A 173 11.16 7.90 -8.47
CA HIS A 173 11.87 7.89 -9.76
C HIS A 173 11.27 6.90 -10.76
N PHE A 174 10.79 5.74 -10.29
CA PHE A 174 10.14 4.75 -11.16
C PHE A 174 8.90 5.35 -11.83
N HIS A 175 8.07 6.06 -11.06
CA HIS A 175 6.90 6.74 -11.58
C HIS A 175 7.26 7.91 -12.51
N GLN A 176 8.31 8.68 -12.22
CA GLN A 176 8.82 9.70 -13.14
C GLN A 176 9.28 9.08 -14.47
N GLN A 177 10.00 7.96 -14.43
CA GLN A 177 10.42 7.23 -15.63
C GLN A 177 9.23 6.63 -16.39
N ALA A 178 8.19 6.18 -15.69
CA ALA A 178 6.95 5.70 -16.31
C ALA A 178 6.20 6.83 -17.04
N ILE A 179 6.16 8.04 -16.47
CA ILE A 179 5.61 9.24 -17.13
C ILE A 179 6.38 9.53 -18.42
N LEU A 180 7.72 9.52 -18.36
CA LEU A 180 8.54 9.76 -19.54
C LEU A 180 8.38 8.69 -20.62
N THR A 181 8.36 7.42 -20.21
CA THR A 181 8.14 6.30 -21.14
C THR A 181 6.78 6.39 -21.80
N ARG A 182 5.74 6.85 -21.08
CA ARG A 182 4.41 7.09 -21.65
C ARG A 182 4.47 8.11 -22.77
N TYR A 183 5.16 9.23 -22.57
CA TYR A 183 5.21 10.30 -23.56
C TYR A 183 6.19 10.03 -24.71
N LEU A 184 7.43 9.64 -24.39
CA LEU A 184 8.52 9.45 -25.36
C LEU A 184 8.55 8.06 -26.00
N THR A 185 7.79 7.10 -25.46
CA THR A 185 7.89 5.66 -25.77
C THR A 185 9.22 5.03 -25.37
N ARG A 186 9.31 3.69 -25.47
CA ARG A 186 10.56 2.96 -25.19
C ARG A 186 11.63 3.17 -26.26
N LYS A 187 11.25 3.45 -27.51
CA LYS A 187 12.18 3.62 -28.63
C LYS A 187 11.80 4.89 -29.42
N PRO A 188 12.10 6.09 -28.87
CA PRO A 188 11.81 7.34 -29.57
C PRO A 188 12.60 7.44 -30.89
N THR A 189 11.95 7.98 -31.93
CA THR A 189 12.53 8.18 -33.26
C THR A 189 13.31 9.49 -33.36
N TYR A 190 12.70 10.60 -32.91
CA TYR A 190 13.30 11.94 -32.97
C TYR A 190 14.51 12.10 -32.06
N GLN A 191 15.53 12.83 -32.53
CA GLN A 191 16.75 13.09 -31.77
C GLN A 191 16.47 13.83 -30.46
N ALA A 192 15.60 14.85 -30.47
CA ALA A 192 15.19 15.57 -29.27
C ALA A 192 14.63 14.63 -28.19
N SER A 193 13.79 13.67 -28.59
CA SER A 193 13.22 12.66 -27.71
C SER A 193 14.25 11.65 -27.20
N LYS A 194 15.22 11.24 -28.02
CA LYS A 194 16.34 10.37 -27.62
C LYS A 194 17.23 11.06 -26.59
N ASP A 195 17.58 12.32 -26.84
CA ASP A 195 18.40 13.13 -25.94
C ASP A 195 17.70 13.33 -24.58
N LEU A 196 16.40 13.65 -24.58
CA LEU A 196 15.66 13.82 -23.33
C LEU A 196 15.56 12.51 -22.54
N LYS A 197 15.38 11.39 -23.24
CA LYS A 197 15.38 10.06 -22.63
C LYS A 197 16.75 9.71 -22.04
N CYS A 198 17.85 10.10 -22.70
CA CYS A 198 19.20 9.95 -22.19
C CYS A 198 19.40 10.76 -20.90
N ILE A 199 18.95 12.02 -20.86
CA ILE A 199 19.02 12.82 -19.63
C ILE A 199 18.24 12.15 -18.49
N ALA A 200 17.04 11.64 -18.79
CA ALA A 200 16.23 10.94 -17.82
C ALA A 200 16.84 9.64 -17.28
N SER A 201 17.74 8.97 -18.00
CA SER A 201 18.41 7.78 -17.47
C SER A 201 19.43 8.12 -16.38
N TYR A 202 19.93 9.36 -16.35
CA TYR A 202 20.77 9.87 -15.26
C TYR A 202 19.98 10.23 -14.00
N LEU A 203 18.65 10.12 -14.02
CA LEU A 203 17.83 10.30 -12.81
C LEU A 203 18.30 9.34 -11.72
N GLY A 204 18.65 9.89 -10.56
CA GLY A 204 19.23 9.16 -9.43
C GLY A 204 20.76 9.03 -9.45
N GLN A 205 21.38 9.09 -10.62
CA GLN A 205 22.83 8.93 -10.80
C GLN A 205 23.62 10.25 -10.70
N THR A 206 22.93 11.40 -10.74
CA THR A 206 23.56 12.72 -10.71
C THR A 206 23.03 13.60 -9.55
N THR A 207 23.54 14.83 -9.44
CA THR A 207 23.06 15.84 -8.47
C THR A 207 21.92 16.68 -9.06
N LEU A 208 21.13 17.32 -8.21
CA LEU A 208 20.08 18.24 -8.64
C LEU A 208 20.61 19.33 -9.60
N CYS A 209 21.73 19.97 -9.24
CA CYS A 209 22.32 21.04 -10.06
C CYS A 209 22.74 20.54 -11.45
N ARG A 210 23.41 19.38 -11.53
CA ARG A 210 23.82 18.79 -12.81
C ARG A 210 22.62 18.35 -13.64
N PHE A 211 21.60 17.76 -13.01
CA PHE A 211 20.38 17.36 -13.71
C PHE A 211 19.63 18.56 -14.29
N ARG A 212 19.49 19.63 -13.50
CA ARG A 212 18.90 20.89 -13.96
C ARG A 212 19.66 21.47 -15.16
N TYR A 213 20.98 21.54 -15.06
CA TYR A 213 21.83 21.99 -16.17
C TYR A 213 21.62 21.17 -17.44
N MET A 214 21.56 19.83 -17.34
CA MET A 214 21.28 18.97 -18.49
C MET A 214 19.92 19.26 -19.13
N LEU A 215 18.88 19.52 -18.32
CA LEU A 215 17.56 19.89 -18.83
C LEU A 215 17.56 21.25 -19.54
N GLU A 216 18.22 22.25 -18.95
CA GLU A 216 18.35 23.58 -19.54
C GLU A 216 19.12 23.53 -20.86
N ALA A 217 20.25 22.82 -20.91
CA ALA A 217 21.03 22.61 -22.12
C ALA A 217 20.24 21.88 -23.21
N TRP A 218 19.41 20.90 -22.83
CA TRP A 218 18.52 20.22 -23.76
C TRP A 218 17.49 21.18 -24.36
N LEU A 219 16.86 22.03 -23.54
CA LEU A 219 15.86 22.99 -24.01
C LEU A 219 16.49 24.00 -24.97
N LEU A 220 17.70 24.49 -24.67
CA LEU A 220 18.43 25.40 -25.55
C LEU A 220 18.74 24.75 -26.90
N ARG A 221 19.26 23.51 -26.91
CA ARG A 221 19.61 22.78 -28.13
C ARG A 221 18.39 22.49 -29.01
N HIS A 222 17.28 22.08 -28.39
CA HIS A 222 16.09 21.61 -29.11
C HIS A 222 14.97 22.65 -29.15
N ARG A 223 15.27 23.93 -28.86
CA ARG A 223 14.25 24.98 -28.67
C ARG A 223 13.29 25.13 -29.84
N LYS A 224 13.83 25.22 -31.06
CA LYS A 224 13.02 25.35 -32.29
C LYS A 224 12.03 24.19 -32.44
N PHE A 225 12.50 22.96 -32.23
CA PHE A 225 11.67 21.76 -32.28
C PHE A 225 10.66 21.72 -31.12
N TYR A 226 11.08 22.11 -29.92
CA TYR A 226 10.21 22.16 -28.74
C TYR A 226 9.07 23.18 -28.91
N GLU A 227 9.33 24.33 -29.54
CA GLU A 227 8.39 25.43 -29.73
C GLU A 227 7.56 25.35 -31.03
N GLU A 228 7.81 24.35 -31.88
CA GLU A 228 7.09 24.13 -33.14
C GLU A 228 5.58 23.99 -32.92
N LYS A 229 4.81 24.64 -33.79
CA LYS A 229 3.34 24.70 -33.74
C LYS A 229 2.76 24.30 -35.08
N THR A 230 1.68 23.54 -35.01
CA THR A 230 0.85 23.18 -36.16
C THR A 230 -0.49 23.89 -36.03
N PRO A 231 -0.96 24.62 -37.05
CA PRO A 231 -2.30 25.19 -37.06
C PRO A 231 -3.37 24.11 -36.89
N ASP A 232 -4.47 24.43 -36.20
CA ASP A 232 -5.63 23.56 -36.05
C ASP A 232 -6.93 24.34 -35.86
N ASP A 233 -8.06 23.63 -35.86
CA ASP A 233 -9.40 24.20 -35.69
C ASP A 233 -9.78 24.44 -34.22
N SER A 234 -8.81 24.36 -33.29
CA SER A 234 -9.10 24.66 -31.87
C SER A 234 -9.40 26.15 -31.69
N PRO A 235 -10.06 26.58 -30.60
CA PRO A 235 -10.24 28.01 -30.29
C PRO A 235 -8.93 28.80 -30.19
N ARG A 236 -7.80 28.09 -30.01
CA ARG A 236 -6.46 28.67 -29.96
C ARG A 236 -5.85 28.83 -31.36
N GLY A 237 -6.37 28.13 -32.36
CA GLY A 237 -5.92 28.11 -33.75
C GLY A 237 -4.62 27.32 -34.00
N TRP A 238 -4.08 26.66 -32.98
CA TRP A 238 -2.86 25.83 -33.09
C TRP A 238 -2.66 24.91 -31.87
N HIS A 239 -1.94 23.81 -32.11
CA HIS A 239 -1.33 22.97 -31.08
C HIS A 239 0.19 22.89 -31.27
N TYR A 240 0.91 22.48 -30.23
CA TYR A 240 2.32 22.18 -30.36
C TYR A 240 2.49 20.88 -31.15
N THR A 241 3.31 20.91 -32.21
CA THR A 241 3.56 19.76 -33.08
C THR A 241 4.08 18.56 -32.29
N HIS A 242 4.91 18.81 -31.27
CA HIS A 242 5.52 17.78 -30.41
C HIS A 242 4.97 17.81 -28.97
N ASP A 243 3.65 17.83 -28.83
CA ASP A 243 2.93 17.90 -27.55
C ASP A 243 3.39 16.87 -26.50
N ARG A 244 3.67 15.63 -26.91
CA ARG A 244 4.14 14.54 -26.04
C ARG A 244 5.53 14.81 -25.52
N LEU A 245 6.45 15.22 -26.39
CA LEU A 245 7.82 15.61 -26.01
C LEU A 245 7.78 16.77 -25.02
N ARG A 246 6.96 17.79 -25.31
CA ARG A 246 6.76 18.92 -24.40
C ARG A 246 6.21 18.47 -23.04
N SER A 247 5.27 17.55 -23.03
CA SER A 247 4.69 16.99 -21.81
C SER A 247 5.71 16.20 -21.00
N ALA A 248 6.61 15.45 -21.67
CA ALA A 248 7.72 14.75 -21.05
C ALA A 248 8.69 15.74 -20.37
N TYR A 249 9.18 16.75 -21.10
CA TYR A 249 10.08 17.76 -20.57
C TYR A 249 9.45 18.51 -19.38
N ARG A 250 8.22 19.01 -19.56
CA ARG A 250 7.49 19.72 -18.50
C ARG A 250 7.19 18.85 -17.28
N SER A 251 7.13 17.52 -17.43
CA SER A 251 7.00 16.64 -16.26
C SER A 251 8.26 16.65 -15.41
N LEU A 252 9.45 16.59 -16.03
CA LEU A 252 10.72 16.67 -15.33
C LEU A 252 10.92 18.03 -14.67
N GLU A 253 10.67 19.10 -15.42
CA GLU A 253 10.79 20.48 -14.93
C GLU A 253 9.90 20.74 -13.71
N ARG A 254 8.60 20.40 -13.80
CA ARG A 254 7.66 20.62 -12.69
C ARG A 254 7.97 19.76 -11.47
N ASN A 255 8.44 18.54 -11.68
CA ASN A 255 8.71 17.61 -10.59
C ASN A 255 10.12 17.77 -10.01
N LEU A 256 10.99 18.55 -10.67
CA LEU A 256 12.39 18.73 -10.31
C LEU A 256 12.64 19.02 -8.82
N PRO A 257 11.85 19.88 -8.13
CA PRO A 257 12.01 20.13 -6.70
C PRO A 257 11.87 18.88 -5.83
N TYR A 258 11.11 17.88 -6.28
CA TYR A 258 10.79 16.67 -5.55
C TYR A 258 11.61 15.45 -6.00
N LEU A 259 12.41 15.56 -7.05
CA LEU A 259 13.16 14.42 -7.60
C LEU A 259 14.45 14.12 -6.82
N PHE A 260 14.99 15.08 -6.08
CA PHE A 260 16.28 14.94 -5.40
C PHE A 260 16.21 15.22 -3.89
N THR A 261 15.02 15.21 -3.30
CA THR A 261 14.79 15.41 -1.87
C THR A 261 15.61 14.45 -1.02
N TYR A 262 15.72 13.18 -1.45
CA TYR A 262 16.54 12.18 -0.76
C TYR A 262 18.05 12.50 -0.72
N LYS A 263 18.57 13.27 -1.69
CA LYS A 263 19.97 13.73 -1.67
C LYS A 263 20.18 15.01 -0.87
N THR A 264 19.14 15.84 -0.75
CA THR A 264 19.22 17.10 0.03
C THR A 264 19.00 16.86 1.52
N HIS A 265 18.34 15.76 1.89
CA HIS A 265 18.08 15.36 3.27
C HIS A 265 18.61 13.94 3.55
N PRO A 266 19.94 13.71 3.47
CA PRO A 266 20.52 12.38 3.63
C PRO A 266 20.25 11.76 5.00
N ASN A 267 20.07 12.59 6.05
CA ASN A 267 19.82 12.14 7.42
C ASN A 267 18.42 11.55 7.65
N LEU A 268 17.52 11.63 6.65
CA LEU A 268 16.13 11.18 6.78
C LEU A 268 15.87 9.84 6.07
N ASP A 269 16.89 9.20 5.49
CA ASP A 269 16.79 7.91 4.79
C ASP A 269 15.61 7.82 3.80
N ILE A 270 15.39 8.90 3.05
CA ILE A 270 14.29 8.98 2.09
C ILE A 270 14.57 8.04 0.93
N ALA A 271 13.61 7.15 0.64
CA ALA A 271 13.71 6.29 -0.53
C ALA A 271 13.50 7.09 -1.82
N ASN A 272 14.34 6.90 -2.83
CA ASN A 272 14.13 7.54 -4.14
C ASN A 272 13.01 6.86 -4.97
N THR A 273 12.52 5.69 -4.55
CA THR A 273 11.49 4.90 -5.24
C THR A 273 10.52 4.26 -4.26
N THR A 274 9.32 3.90 -4.74
CA THR A 274 8.32 3.12 -4.01
C THR A 274 8.54 1.60 -4.13
N ASN A 275 9.71 1.16 -4.63
CA ASN A 275 10.03 -0.26 -4.86
C ASN A 275 9.92 -1.12 -3.60
N ALA A 276 10.15 -0.53 -2.41
CA ALA A 276 9.97 -1.19 -1.13
C ALA A 276 8.53 -1.67 -0.88
N LEU A 277 7.55 -1.03 -1.51
CA LEU A 277 6.16 -1.45 -1.58
C LEU A 277 5.91 -2.33 -2.81
N ASP A 278 6.24 -1.85 -4.01
CA ASP A 278 5.89 -2.55 -5.25
C ASP A 278 6.53 -3.95 -5.37
N GLY A 279 7.86 -4.01 -5.27
CA GLY A 279 8.59 -5.28 -5.32
C GLY A 279 8.59 -6.01 -3.98
N GLY A 280 8.75 -5.26 -2.88
CA GLY A 280 8.93 -5.86 -1.55
C GLY A 280 7.64 -6.40 -0.91
N LEU A 281 6.50 -5.72 -1.08
CA LEU A 281 5.27 -6.04 -0.35
C LEU A 281 4.14 -6.48 -1.29
N PHE A 282 3.91 -5.75 -2.38
CA PHE A 282 2.78 -5.99 -3.28
C PHE A 282 3.00 -7.21 -4.17
N SER A 283 4.22 -7.48 -4.63
CA SER A 283 4.51 -8.66 -5.44
C SER A 283 4.23 -9.98 -4.69
N PRO A 284 4.75 -10.22 -3.46
CA PRO A 284 4.39 -11.40 -2.67
C PRO A 284 2.89 -11.49 -2.38
N LEU A 285 2.24 -10.36 -2.05
CA LEU A 285 0.81 -10.31 -1.79
C LEU A 285 -0.03 -10.71 -3.03
N LYS A 286 0.33 -10.19 -4.21
CA LYS A 286 -0.33 -10.55 -5.47
C LYS A 286 -0.14 -12.01 -5.82
N SER A 287 1.06 -12.56 -5.59
CA SER A 287 1.34 -13.99 -5.79
C SER A 287 0.48 -14.86 -4.88
N LEU A 288 0.35 -14.50 -3.60
CA LEU A 288 -0.52 -15.19 -2.65
C LEU A 288 -1.99 -15.17 -3.10
N LEU A 289 -2.50 -14.02 -3.54
CA LEU A 289 -3.87 -13.88 -4.05
C LEU A 289 -4.09 -14.63 -5.37
N LYS A 290 -3.07 -14.73 -6.23
CA LYS A 290 -3.14 -15.43 -7.51
C LYS A 290 -3.42 -16.93 -7.32
N ILE A 291 -2.79 -17.55 -6.33
CA ILE A 291 -3.03 -18.96 -5.95
C ILE A 291 -4.50 -19.16 -5.57
N HIS A 292 -5.09 -18.16 -4.91
CA HIS A 292 -6.48 -18.19 -4.42
C HIS A 292 -7.43 -17.33 -5.25
N ARG A 293 -7.25 -17.27 -6.58
CA ARG A 293 -8.02 -16.39 -7.49
C ARG A 293 -9.55 -16.51 -7.43
N GLY A 294 -10.06 -17.65 -6.95
CA GLY A 294 -11.50 -17.96 -6.87
C GLY A 294 -12.19 -17.46 -5.58
N ILE A 295 -11.48 -16.85 -4.64
CA ILE A 295 -12.09 -16.36 -3.39
C ILE A 295 -12.81 -15.01 -3.61
N GLY A 296 -13.90 -14.79 -2.88
CA GLY A 296 -14.64 -13.52 -2.90
C GLY A 296 -13.87 -12.36 -2.25
N ASP A 297 -14.27 -11.13 -2.53
CA ASP A 297 -13.51 -9.93 -2.13
C ASP A 297 -13.42 -9.73 -0.62
N SER A 298 -14.45 -10.09 0.14
CA SER A 298 -14.40 -10.09 1.61
C SER A 298 -13.26 -10.98 2.12
N MET A 299 -13.07 -12.15 1.52
CA MET A 299 -11.98 -13.06 1.88
C MET A 299 -10.61 -12.53 1.42
N LYS A 300 -10.54 -11.90 0.24
CA LYS A 300 -9.30 -11.23 -0.21
C LYS A 300 -8.88 -10.14 0.76
N LYS A 301 -9.80 -9.26 1.19
CA LYS A 301 -9.51 -8.20 2.17
C LYS A 301 -9.03 -8.77 3.50
N LYS A 302 -9.63 -9.88 3.95
CA LYS A 302 -9.20 -10.60 5.15
C LYS A 302 -7.78 -11.16 5.02
N LEU A 303 -7.46 -11.77 3.88
CA LEU A 303 -6.11 -12.28 3.59
C LEU A 303 -5.08 -11.16 3.49
N ILE A 304 -5.41 -10.05 2.82
CA ILE A 304 -4.56 -8.86 2.73
C ILE A 304 -4.32 -8.29 4.14
N THR A 305 -5.36 -8.21 4.97
CA THR A 305 -5.23 -7.76 6.35
C THR A 305 -4.30 -8.66 7.16
N ASP A 306 -4.48 -9.98 7.11
CA ASP A 306 -3.60 -10.92 7.82
C ASP A 306 -2.14 -10.84 7.33
N PHE A 307 -1.94 -10.68 6.02
CA PHE A 307 -0.62 -10.54 5.42
C PHE A 307 0.08 -9.26 5.89
N LEU A 308 -0.60 -8.11 5.83
CA LEU A 308 -0.07 -6.83 6.27
C LEU A 308 0.21 -6.83 7.77
N GLU A 309 -0.72 -7.31 8.59
CA GLU A 309 -0.57 -7.39 10.06
C GLU A 309 0.52 -8.37 10.51
N LYS A 310 0.88 -9.35 9.67
CA LYS A 310 2.08 -10.18 9.89
C LYS A 310 3.36 -9.44 9.53
N ALA A 311 3.35 -8.59 8.51
CA ALA A 311 4.49 -7.78 8.10
C ALA A 311 4.75 -6.56 9.00
N MET A 312 3.74 -6.12 9.78
CA MET A 312 3.85 -5.04 10.76
C MET A 312 4.50 -5.49 12.09
N LYS A 313 4.83 -6.77 12.25
CA LYS A 313 5.47 -7.34 13.45
C LYS A 313 6.96 -7.45 13.25
#